data_AF-A0A370QKC7-F1
#
_entry.id   AF-A0A370QKC7-F1
#
_cell.length_a   1.000
_cell.length_b   1.000
_cell.length_c   1.000
_cell.angle_alpha   90.00
_cell.angle_beta   90.00
_cell.angle_gamma   90.00
#
_symmetry.space_group_name_H-M   'P 1'
#
loop_
_entity.id
_entity.type
_entity.pdbx_description
1 polymer ?
#
loop_
_entity_poly.entity_id
_entity_poly.type
_entity_poly.pdbx_seq_one_letter_code
_entity_poly.pdbx_strand_id
1 'polypeptide(L)'
;MKEQRPKLLALTILLVCSIAGFSQQKINVNKDIDVVKVYEQTVKDGYPTLEIYQKLATAHYFRSNYEDAKKWFEKWFEMELPKDPTAKYRYRQTLKALKVSAKNNKYLAVIDHGSS
;
A
#
# COMPACT_ATOMS: atom_id res chain seq x y z
N MET A 1 67.99 27.53 5.35
CA MET A 1 66.77 26.81 5.81
C MET A 1 66.08 26.26 4.58
N LYS A 2 65.91 24.94 4.50
CA LYS A 2 65.73 24.18 3.25
C LYS A 2 64.27 24.19 2.76
N GLU A 3 64.13 24.33 1.46
CA GLU A 3 62.91 24.42 0.67
C GLU A 3 62.04 23.13 0.73
N GLN A 4 61.18 23.00 1.74
CA GLN A 4 60.25 21.88 1.87
C GLN A 4 58.80 22.20 1.48
N ARG A 5 58.54 23.31 0.79
CA ARG A 5 57.17 23.81 0.59
C ARG A 5 56.37 23.28 -0.63
N PRO A 6 56.94 22.68 -1.70
CA PRO A 6 56.11 22.23 -2.82
C PRO A 6 55.46 20.85 -2.62
N LYS A 7 56.04 19.97 -1.78
CA LYS A 7 55.52 18.62 -1.53
C LYS A 7 54.28 18.60 -0.63
N LEU A 8 54.16 19.57 0.28
CA LEU A 8 53.01 19.69 1.18
C LEU A 8 51.77 20.25 0.46
N LEU A 9 51.97 21.14 -0.51
CA LEU A 9 50.90 21.72 -1.34
C LEU A 9 50.34 20.72 -2.36
N ALA A 10 51.16 19.79 -2.86
CA ALA A 10 50.68 18.72 -3.74
C ALA A 10 49.81 17.68 -3.00
N LEU A 11 50.08 17.45 -1.71
CA LEU A 11 49.36 16.46 -0.89
C LEU A 11 47.92 16.90 -0.58
N THR A 12 47.67 18.20 -0.44
CA THR A 12 46.33 18.74 -0.15
C THR A 12 45.41 18.69 -1.36
N ILE A 13 45.94 18.76 -2.58
CA ILE A 13 45.15 18.71 -3.83
C ILE A 13 44.66 17.28 -4.14
N LEU A 14 45.42 16.25 -3.72
CA LEU A 14 45.05 14.85 -3.95
C LEU A 14 43.87 14.38 -3.06
N LEU A 15 43.67 15.01 -1.90
CA LEU A 15 42.62 14.61 -0.95
C LEU A 15 41.21 15.05 -1.41
N VAL A 16 41.11 16.11 -2.22
CA VAL A 16 39.82 16.69 -2.65
C VAL A 16 39.15 15.85 -3.75
N CYS A 17 39.90 15.06 -4.52
CA CYS A 17 39.35 14.22 -5.60
C CYS A 17 38.57 12.99 -5.11
N SER A 18 38.76 12.55 -3.86
CA SER A 18 38.06 11.34 -3.36
C SER A 18 36.59 11.58 -3.00
N ILE A 19 36.15 12.85 -2.92
CA ILE A 19 34.77 13.18 -2.50
C ILE A 19 33.82 13.30 -3.70
N ALA A 20 34.33 13.40 -4.94
CA ALA A 20 33.49 13.53 -6.14
C ALA A 20 32.90 12.18 -6.65
N GLY A 21 33.21 11.06 -5.99
CA GLY A 21 32.86 9.70 -6.45
C GLY A 21 31.55 9.13 -5.90
N PHE A 22 30.78 9.85 -5.08
CA PHE A 22 29.42 9.41 -4.74
C PHE A 22 28.49 9.72 -5.91
N SER A 23 28.48 8.84 -6.91
CA SER A 23 27.36 8.73 -7.84
C SER A 23 26.09 8.48 -7.04
N GLN A 24 25.37 9.54 -6.68
CA GLN A 24 24.03 9.44 -6.12
C GLN A 24 23.16 8.69 -7.13
N GLN A 25 22.85 7.43 -6.87
CA GLN A 25 21.71 6.79 -7.51
C GLN A 25 20.51 7.69 -7.21
N LYS A 26 19.94 8.32 -8.24
CA LYS A 26 18.66 9.02 -8.14
C LYS A 26 17.63 7.98 -7.69
N ILE A 27 17.38 7.89 -6.38
CA ILE A 27 16.22 7.18 -5.87
C ILE A 27 15.03 7.97 -6.40
N ASN A 28 14.34 7.40 -7.38
CA ASN A 28 13.11 7.95 -7.89
C ASN A 28 12.09 7.90 -6.75
N VAL A 29 11.96 9.00 -6.01
CA VAL A 29 11.01 9.17 -4.90
C VAL A 29 9.55 9.21 -5.38
N ASN A 30 9.32 9.16 -6.69
CA ASN A 30 8.03 8.84 -7.31
C ASN A 30 7.79 7.33 -7.42
N LYS A 31 8.49 6.51 -6.62
CA LYS A 31 7.97 5.21 -6.25
C LYS A 31 6.80 5.46 -5.31
N ASP A 32 5.60 5.60 -5.87
CA ASP A 32 4.39 5.31 -5.13
C ASP A 32 4.65 4.00 -4.41
N ILE A 33 4.85 4.07 -3.09
CA ILE A 33 4.94 2.87 -2.28
C ILE A 33 3.59 2.23 -2.48
N ASP A 34 3.55 1.14 -3.25
CA ASP A 34 2.32 0.42 -3.45
C ASP A 34 1.98 -0.24 -2.11
N VAL A 35 1.26 0.50 -1.27
CA VAL A 35 0.82 0.05 0.05
C VAL A 35 0.01 -1.24 -0.07
N VAL A 36 -0.65 -1.47 -1.22
CA VAL A 36 -1.33 -2.73 -1.53
C VAL A 36 -0.30 -3.87 -1.54
N LYS A 37 0.83 -3.69 -2.21
CA LYS A 37 1.88 -4.72 -2.28
C LYS A 37 2.49 -5.02 -0.91
N VAL A 38 2.68 -4.00 -0.08
CA VAL A 38 3.17 -4.19 1.31
C VAL A 38 2.16 -4.99 2.11
N TYR A 39 0.88 -4.61 2.03
CA TYR A 39 -0.20 -5.29 2.74
C TYR A 39 -0.45 -6.72 2.26
N GLU A 40 -0.37 -6.98 0.95
CA GLU A 40 -0.40 -8.32 0.40
C GLU A 40 0.74 -9.18 0.93
N GLN A 41 1.93 -8.60 1.07
CA GLN A 41 3.06 -9.30 1.67
C GLN A 41 2.79 -9.65 3.12
N THR A 42 2.24 -8.73 3.92
CA THR A 42 1.88 -9.01 5.32
C THR A 42 0.82 -10.10 5.45
N VAL A 43 -0.15 -10.18 4.52
CA VAL A 43 -1.11 -11.29 4.46
C VAL A 43 -0.39 -12.61 4.16
N LYS A 44 0.56 -12.62 3.21
CA LYS A 44 1.36 -13.80 2.86
C LYS A 44 2.25 -14.26 4.02
N ASP A 45 2.76 -13.32 4.80
CA ASP A 45 3.59 -13.58 5.97
C ASP A 45 2.77 -14.14 7.15
N GLY A 46 1.43 -14.21 7.01
CA GLY A 46 0.54 -14.89 7.96
C GLY A 46 0.03 -14.02 9.12
N TYR A 47 0.32 -12.71 9.10
CA TYR A 47 -0.11 -11.77 10.15
C TYR A 47 -1.07 -10.68 9.65
N PRO A 48 -2.18 -11.02 8.96
CA PRO A 48 -3.11 -10.01 8.51
C PRO A 48 -3.92 -9.45 9.68
N THR A 49 -3.97 -8.13 9.79
CA THR A 49 -4.85 -7.43 10.73
C THR A 49 -6.15 -7.01 10.05
N LEU A 50 -7.15 -6.63 10.85
CA LEU A 50 -8.42 -6.08 10.35
C LEU A 50 -8.19 -4.89 9.41
N GLU A 51 -7.33 -3.98 9.81
CA GLU A 51 -6.99 -2.77 9.06
C GLU A 51 -6.32 -3.10 7.71
N ILE A 52 -5.50 -4.15 7.65
CA ILE A 52 -4.84 -4.60 6.42
C ILE A 52 -5.90 -5.04 5.40
N TYR A 53 -6.88 -5.86 5.80
CA TYR A 53 -7.94 -6.26 4.87
C TYR A 53 -8.83 -5.09 4.45
N GLN A 54 -9.13 -4.16 5.36
CA GLN A 54 -9.85 -2.92 5.03
C GLN A 54 -9.13 -2.11 3.95
N LYS A 55 -7.82 -1.89 4.13
CA LYS A 55 -7.00 -1.12 3.19
C LYS A 55 -6.85 -1.84 1.85
N LEU A 56 -6.64 -3.15 1.85
CA LEU A 56 -6.60 -3.94 0.61
C LEU A 56 -7.92 -3.85 -0.14
N ALA A 57 -9.05 -4.14 0.52
CA ALA A 57 -10.37 -4.10 -0.11
C ALA A 57 -10.68 -2.74 -0.72
N THR A 58 -10.43 -1.66 0.03
CA THR A 58 -10.67 -0.29 -0.45
C THR A 58 -9.71 0.11 -1.55
N ALA A 59 -8.42 -0.24 -1.48
CA ALA A 59 -7.46 0.07 -2.53
C ALA A 59 -7.81 -0.64 -3.85
N HIS A 60 -8.14 -1.93 -3.82
CA HIS A 60 -8.58 -2.65 -5.01
C HIS A 60 -9.90 -2.09 -5.57
N TYR A 61 -10.84 -1.67 -4.70
CA TYR A 61 -12.07 -0.99 -5.11
C TYR A 61 -11.78 0.31 -5.88
N PHE A 62 -10.88 1.17 -5.37
CA PHE A 62 -10.51 2.42 -6.05
C PHE A 62 -9.73 2.18 -7.34
N ARG A 63 -8.99 1.07 -7.45
CA ARG A 63 -8.32 0.64 -8.67
C ARG A 63 -9.26 -0.03 -9.69
N SER A 64 -10.56 -0.07 -9.42
CA SER A 64 -11.57 -0.80 -10.23
C SER A 64 -11.27 -2.29 -10.38
N ASN A 65 -10.41 -2.85 -9.54
CA ASN A 65 -10.14 -4.28 -9.49
C ASN A 65 -11.15 -4.93 -8.53
N TYR A 66 -12.37 -5.06 -9.03
CA TYR A 66 -13.51 -5.50 -8.21
C TYR A 66 -13.41 -6.96 -7.79
N GLU A 67 -12.73 -7.82 -8.55
CA GLU A 67 -12.54 -9.23 -8.19
C GLU A 67 -11.72 -9.37 -6.90
N ASP A 68 -10.57 -8.71 -6.84
CA ASP A 68 -9.74 -8.70 -5.64
C ASP A 68 -10.40 -7.90 -4.51
N ALA A 69 -11.05 -6.78 -4.83
CA ALA A 69 -11.79 -6.02 -3.82
C ALA A 69 -12.83 -6.90 -3.13
N LYS A 70 -13.61 -7.68 -3.88
CA LYS A 70 -14.60 -8.61 -3.33
C LYS A 70 -13.93 -9.61 -2.38
N LYS A 71 -12.85 -10.25 -2.82
CA LYS A 71 -12.09 -11.23 -2.02
C LYS A 71 -11.64 -10.63 -0.68
N TRP A 72 -11.06 -9.43 -0.72
CA TRP A 72 -10.57 -8.77 0.50
C TRP A 72 -11.70 -8.24 1.40
N PHE A 73 -12.80 -7.76 0.83
CA PHE A 73 -14.00 -7.39 1.60
C PHE A 73 -14.56 -8.60 2.34
N GLU A 74 -14.65 -9.76 1.69
CA GLU A 74 -15.15 -10.98 2.33
C GLU A 74 -14.21 -11.43 3.46
N LYS A 75 -12.89 -11.35 3.28
CA LYS A 75 -11.91 -11.64 4.34
C LYS A 75 -12.01 -10.68 5.52
N TRP A 76 -12.20 -9.39 5.24
CA TRP A 76 -12.47 -8.42 6.30
C TRP A 76 -13.75 -8.78 7.06
N PHE A 77 -14.85 -9.06 6.35
CA PHE A 77 -16.14 -9.35 6.96
C PHE A 77 -16.22 -10.71 7.67
N GLU A 78 -15.33 -11.64 7.34
CA GLU A 78 -15.11 -12.88 8.10
C GLU A 78 -14.55 -12.60 9.51
N MET A 79 -13.70 -11.58 9.65
CA MET A 79 -13.10 -11.23 10.95
C MET A 79 -13.99 -10.29 11.77
N GLU A 80 -14.63 -9.33 11.12
CA GLU A 80 -15.58 -8.42 11.76
C GLU A 80 -16.73 -8.11 10.82
N LEU A 81 -17.96 -8.42 11.25
CA LEU A 81 -19.15 -8.08 10.48
C LEU A 81 -19.17 -6.58 10.14
N PRO A 82 -19.60 -6.21 8.92
CA PRO A 82 -19.60 -4.82 8.50
C PRO A 82 -20.50 -3.98 9.40
N LYS A 83 -19.89 -3.11 10.21
CA LYS A 83 -20.59 -2.12 11.03
C LYS A 83 -20.76 -0.80 10.28
N ASP A 84 -19.75 -0.40 9.50
CA ASP A 84 -19.74 0.83 8.73
C ASP A 84 -20.65 0.75 7.49
N PRO A 85 -21.63 1.66 7.33
CA PRO A 85 -22.45 1.77 6.12
C PRO A 85 -21.63 1.97 4.84
N THR A 86 -20.50 2.68 4.92
CA THR A 86 -19.63 2.97 3.76
C THR A 86 -18.99 1.70 3.23
N ALA A 87 -18.51 0.84 4.13
CA ALA A 87 -17.97 -0.48 3.79
C ALA A 87 -19.01 -1.35 3.07
N LYS A 88 -20.25 -1.40 3.58
CA LYS A 88 -21.36 -2.12 2.94
C LYS A 88 -21.68 -1.58 1.55
N TYR A 89 -21.73 -0.25 1.42
CA TYR A 89 -21.99 0.41 0.16
C TYR A 89 -20.92 0.05 -0.89
N ARG A 90 -19.64 0.19 -0.54
CA ARG A 90 -18.52 -0.15 -1.45
C ARG A 90 -18.52 -1.62 -1.84
N TYR A 91 -18.80 -2.53 -0.91
CA TYR A 91 -18.93 -3.95 -1.21
C TYR A 91 -20.11 -4.24 -2.15
N ARG A 92 -21.27 -3.62 -1.92
CA ARG A 92 -22.43 -3.74 -2.83
C ARG A 92 -22.12 -3.24 -4.23
N GLN A 93 -21.41 -2.11 -4.36
CA GLN A 93 -20.95 -1.60 -5.66
C GLN A 93 -19.97 -2.55 -6.34
N THR A 94 -19.05 -3.14 -5.56
CA THR A 94 -18.12 -4.17 -6.04
C THR A 94 -18.88 -5.38 -6.62
N LEU A 95 -19.87 -5.90 -5.89
CA LEU A 95 -20.71 -7.00 -6.38
C LEU A 95 -21.51 -6.62 -7.63
N LYS A 96 -22.04 -5.40 -7.68
CA LYS A 96 -22.76 -4.87 -8.85
C LYS A 96 -21.86 -4.82 -10.09
N ALA A 97 -20.63 -4.34 -9.94
CA ALA A 97 -19.65 -4.29 -11.02
C ALA A 97 -19.29 -5.69 -11.54
N LEU A 98 -19.22 -6.68 -10.66
CA LEU A 98 -19.01 -8.09 -11.00
C LEU A 98 -20.26 -8.83 -11.47
N LYS A 99 -21.43 -8.15 -11.54
CA LYS A 99 -22.75 -8.77 -11.83
C LYS A 99 -23.09 -9.93 -10.87
N VAL A 100 -22.56 -9.90 -9.65
CA VAL A 100 -22.85 -10.88 -8.59
C VAL A 100 -24.06 -10.39 -7.78
N SER A 101 -25.02 -11.28 -7.52
CA SER A 101 -26.20 -10.94 -6.73
C SER A 101 -25.84 -10.57 -5.29
N ALA A 102 -26.19 -9.34 -4.89
CA ALA A 102 -26.06 -8.86 -3.52
C ALA A 102 -27.23 -9.31 -2.60
N LYS A 103 -28.35 -9.76 -3.18
CA LYS A 103 -29.62 -9.97 -2.48
C LYS A 103 -29.54 -11.05 -1.39
N ASN A 104 -28.76 -12.11 -1.63
CA ASN A 104 -28.59 -13.23 -0.70
C ASN A 104 -27.20 -13.22 -0.05
N ASN A 105 -26.49 -12.10 -0.11
CA ASN A 105 -25.16 -12.03 0.45
C ASN A 105 -25.23 -11.94 1.98
N LYS A 106 -24.64 -12.91 2.67
CA LYS A 106 -24.65 -13.02 4.13
C LYS A 106 -24.15 -11.76 4.87
N TYR A 107 -23.32 -10.94 4.25
CA TYR A 107 -22.80 -9.70 4.83
C TYR A 107 -23.69 -8.48 4.56
N LEU A 108 -24.55 -8.54 3.53
CA LEU A 108 -25.45 -7.45 3.14
C LEU A 108 -26.91 -7.67 3.59
N ALA A 109 -27.30 -8.91 3.86
CA ALA A 109 -28.66 -9.28 4.29
C ALA A 109 -29.02 -8.79 5.71
N VAL A 110 -28.03 -8.31 6.49
CA VAL A 110 -28.19 -8.07 7.93
C VAL A 110 -29.05 -6.85 8.28
N ILE A 111 -29.26 -5.87 7.38
CA ILE A 111 -30.05 -4.66 7.72
C ILE A 111 -30.90 -4.21 6.55
N ASP A 112 -32.12 -4.75 6.47
CA ASP A 112 -33.26 -4.10 5.79
C ASP A 112 -34.28 -3.60 6.84
N HIS A 113 -33.76 -3.09 7.97
CA HIS A 113 -34.55 -2.43 9.00
C HIS A 113 -34.04 -1.01 9.20
N GLY A 114 -34.80 -0.03 8.71
CA GLY A 114 -34.75 1.35 9.20
C GLY A 114 -34.24 2.42 8.25
N SER A 115 -34.92 2.62 7.11
CA SER A 115 -35.13 3.98 6.60
C SER A 115 -36.63 4.25 6.59
N SER A 116 -37.13 4.78 7.70
CA SER A 116 -38.42 5.47 7.84
C SER A 116 -38.23 6.61 8.82
#